data_AF-A0A9D8DUC3-F1
#
_entry.id   AF-A0A9D8DUC3-F1
#
_cell.length_a   1.000
_cell.length_b   1.000
_cell.length_c   1.000
_cell.angle_alpha   90.00
_cell.angle_beta   90.00
_cell.angle_gamma   90.00
#
_symmetry.space_group_name_H-M   'P 1'
#
loop_
_entity.id
_entity.type
_entity.pdbx_description
1 polymer ?
#
loop_
_entity_poly.entity_id
_entity_poly.type
_entity_poly.pdbx_seq_one_letter_code
_entity_poly.pdbx_strand_id
1 'polypeptide(L)'
;MPAMTLLSRREFLEAAAVTGAAAAVGVGSASPVAASDLSRVARVAIHPAVGFARVGNSQEAFYFGPEVPGMAPRGPFKDPQGAMAKQAARFRIYGYDNQGRVLGEITAADAEITWNVNVANAKPIWYDPAEAFDVPNPPDCRRRNPEVIDRRTLVARATPRTVKGAGAEPQPLSCPCRSRPPAARGSPTASRVSPGPSYPRMRPSSRGRSESANRFPVGWP
;
A
#
# COMPACT_ATOMS: atom_id res chain seq x y z
N MET A 1 -46.72 11.29 30.97
CA MET A 1 -45.28 11.16 30.64
C MET A 1 -45.19 10.41 29.31
N PRO A 2 -45.01 11.09 28.17
CA PRO A 2 -45.04 10.43 26.86
C PRO A 2 -43.72 9.69 26.59
N ALA A 3 -43.82 8.49 26.04
CA ALA A 3 -42.70 7.63 25.68
C ALA A 3 -42.00 8.13 24.41
N MET A 4 -40.67 8.15 24.41
CA MET A 4 -39.83 8.49 23.26
C MET A 4 -39.76 7.27 22.33
N THR A 5 -40.42 7.35 21.17
CA THR A 5 -40.32 6.35 20.10
C THR A 5 -39.02 6.56 19.32
N LEU A 6 -38.12 5.59 19.34
CA LEU A 6 -36.91 5.57 18.51
C LEU A 6 -37.28 5.15 17.08
N LEU A 7 -37.04 6.03 16.11
CA LEU A 7 -37.21 5.76 14.68
C LEU A 7 -36.33 4.57 14.25
N SER A 8 -36.91 3.65 13.48
CA SER A 8 -36.23 2.44 13.05
C SER A 8 -35.39 2.69 11.79
N ARG A 9 -34.32 1.91 11.62
CA ARG A 9 -33.34 1.98 10.50
C ARG A 9 -33.96 1.95 9.10
N ARG A 10 -35.23 1.55 8.97
CA ARG A 10 -35.95 1.46 7.69
C ARG A 10 -36.56 2.81 7.28
N GLU A 11 -37.00 3.63 8.23
CA GLU A 11 -37.57 4.97 7.97
C GLU A 11 -36.48 5.97 7.55
N PHE A 12 -35.24 5.79 8.02
CA PHE A 12 -34.10 6.61 7.59
C PHE A 12 -33.72 6.38 6.11
N LEU A 13 -33.97 5.19 5.56
CA LEU A 13 -33.59 4.87 4.18
C LEU A 13 -34.64 5.32 3.16
N GLU A 14 -35.91 5.45 3.55
CA GLU A 14 -36.95 5.98 2.66
C GLU A 14 -36.89 7.50 2.52
N ALA A 15 -36.39 8.23 3.53
CA ALA A 15 -36.23 9.69 3.46
C ALA A 15 -35.02 10.16 2.61
N ALA A 16 -34.16 9.25 2.13
CA ALA A 16 -33.03 9.58 1.25
C ALA A 16 -33.35 9.41 -0.25
N ALA A 17 -34.57 8.95 -0.59
CA ALA A 17 -35.06 8.98 -1.94
C ALA A 17 -35.95 10.21 -2.12
N VAL A 18 -35.66 11.00 -3.16
CA VAL A 18 -36.39 12.17 -3.68
C VAL A 18 -35.80 13.53 -3.25
N THR A 19 -35.45 14.31 -4.28
CA THR A 19 -34.87 15.69 -4.31
C THR A 19 -33.36 15.76 -4.06
N GLY A 20 -32.47 16.15 -4.97
CA GLY A 20 -32.57 16.62 -6.34
C GLY A 20 -31.23 17.26 -6.75
N ALA A 21 -31.03 17.37 -8.07
CA ALA A 21 -29.98 18.13 -8.76
C ALA A 21 -28.54 17.58 -8.78
N ALA A 22 -28.10 17.34 -10.01
CA ALA A 22 -26.74 17.06 -10.42
C ALA A 22 -25.72 18.03 -9.81
N ALA A 23 -24.80 17.49 -9.02
CA ALA A 23 -23.44 17.99 -8.96
C ALA A 23 -22.56 16.90 -9.56
N ALA A 24 -22.38 16.96 -10.88
CA ALA A 24 -21.24 16.31 -11.52
C ALA A 24 -19.97 16.98 -10.95
N VAL A 25 -19.49 16.48 -9.81
CA VAL A 25 -18.16 16.81 -9.34
C VAL A 25 -17.23 16.27 -10.40
N GLY A 26 -16.67 17.20 -11.18
CA GLY A 26 -15.82 16.91 -12.32
C GLY A 26 -14.82 15.82 -11.97
N VAL A 27 -14.93 14.70 -12.69
CA VAL A 27 -13.90 13.67 -12.72
C VAL A 27 -12.68 14.33 -13.33
N GLY A 28 -11.81 14.87 -12.48
CA GLY A 28 -10.48 15.30 -12.89
C GLY A 28 -9.66 14.06 -13.21
N SER A 29 -9.81 13.50 -14.41
CA SER A 29 -8.73 12.73 -15.00
C SER A 29 -7.54 13.69 -15.08
N ALA A 30 -6.51 13.46 -14.28
CA ALA A 30 -5.30 14.25 -14.34
C ALA A 30 -4.73 14.15 -15.75
N SER A 31 -4.80 15.25 -16.50
CA SER A 31 -4.13 15.36 -17.79
C SER A 31 -2.62 15.35 -17.56
N PRO A 32 -1.85 14.72 -18.46
CA PRO A 32 -0.41 14.92 -18.48
C PRO A 32 -0.13 16.42 -18.62
N VAL A 33 0.91 16.92 -17.95
CA VAL A 33 1.37 18.30 -18.14
C VAL A 33 1.69 18.47 -19.63
N ALA A 34 1.09 19.42 -20.32
CA ALA A 34 1.48 19.71 -21.70
C ALA A 34 2.96 20.15 -21.70
N ALA A 35 3.75 19.75 -22.69
CA ALA A 35 5.19 20.03 -22.71
C ALA A 35 5.54 21.53 -22.52
N SER A 36 4.66 22.44 -22.97
CA SER A 36 4.77 23.90 -22.75
C SER A 36 4.69 24.31 -21.27
N ASP A 37 3.99 23.53 -20.46
CA ASP A 37 3.70 23.84 -19.06
C ASP A 37 4.77 23.34 -18.10
N LEU A 38 5.68 22.47 -18.55
CA LEU A 38 6.83 22.04 -17.74
C LEU A 38 7.73 23.22 -17.36
N SER A 39 7.85 24.23 -18.22
CA SER A 39 8.58 25.47 -17.93
C SER A 39 8.03 26.27 -16.73
N ARG A 40 6.75 26.04 -16.38
CA ARG A 40 6.05 26.73 -15.29
C ARG A 40 6.12 25.96 -13.98
N VAL A 41 6.66 24.73 -13.98
CA VAL A 41 6.75 23.89 -12.79
C VAL A 41 7.81 24.48 -11.85
N ALA A 42 7.35 25.02 -10.72
CA ALA A 42 8.20 25.51 -9.63
C ALA A 42 8.43 24.45 -8.55
N ARG A 43 7.51 23.47 -8.40
CA ARG A 43 7.56 22.41 -7.40
C ARG A 43 6.96 21.11 -7.92
N VAL A 44 7.49 19.98 -7.47
CA VAL A 44 6.89 18.66 -7.70
C VAL A 44 6.49 17.98 -6.39
N ALA A 45 5.44 17.17 -6.40
CA ALA A 45 5.03 16.37 -5.25
C ALA A 45 4.51 14.99 -5.64
N ILE A 46 4.73 14.00 -4.77
CA ILE A 46 4.23 12.64 -4.93
C ILE A 46 2.84 12.54 -4.29
N HIS A 47 1.88 11.97 -5.03
CA HIS A 47 0.53 11.68 -4.55
C HIS A 47 0.12 10.22 -4.78
N PRO A 48 -0.57 9.58 -3.82
CA PRO A 48 -0.88 10.12 -2.49
C PRO A 48 0.39 10.24 -1.63
N ALA A 49 0.38 11.17 -0.67
CA ALA A 49 1.51 11.31 0.27
C ALA A 49 1.72 10.04 1.11
N VAL A 50 0.63 9.31 1.39
CA VAL A 50 0.64 8.01 2.07
C VAL A 50 -0.11 7.00 1.21
N GLY A 51 0.58 5.97 0.75
CA GLY A 51 -0.02 4.88 -0.01
C GLY A 51 -0.52 3.74 0.89
N PHE A 52 -1.67 3.17 0.54
CA PHE A 52 -2.22 2.00 1.21
C PHE A 52 -2.17 0.78 0.29
N ALA A 53 -1.51 -0.28 0.76
CA ALA A 53 -1.48 -1.58 0.09
C ALA A 53 -2.03 -2.66 1.03
N ARG A 54 -2.72 -3.66 0.47
CA ARG A 54 -3.23 -4.81 1.23
C ARG A 54 -2.56 -6.09 0.77
N VAL A 55 -2.44 -7.01 1.72
CA VAL A 55 -1.87 -8.34 1.49
C VAL A 55 -2.85 -9.22 0.71
N GLY A 56 -2.32 -10.03 -0.20
CA GLY A 56 -3.06 -11.05 -0.93
C GLY A 56 -2.16 -12.26 -1.20
N ASN A 57 -2.77 -13.44 -1.32
CA ASN A 57 -2.07 -14.70 -1.58
C ASN A 57 -2.07 -15.11 -3.05
N SER A 58 -2.77 -14.40 -3.94
CA SER A 58 -2.66 -14.62 -5.39
C SER A 58 -1.24 -14.34 -5.89
N GLN A 59 -0.78 -15.11 -6.86
CA GLN A 59 0.56 -14.91 -7.45
C GLN A 59 0.55 -13.69 -8.38
N GLU A 60 -0.47 -13.61 -9.24
CA GLU A 60 -0.56 -12.65 -10.34
C GLU A 60 -1.63 -11.59 -10.12
N ALA A 61 -2.74 -11.89 -9.43
CA ALA A 61 -3.84 -10.95 -9.34
C ALA A 61 -3.56 -9.81 -8.35
N PHE A 62 -3.77 -8.59 -8.83
CA PHE A 62 -3.78 -7.38 -8.02
C PHE A 62 -4.82 -6.39 -8.57
N TYR A 63 -5.20 -5.45 -7.73
CA TYR A 63 -6.07 -4.34 -8.09
C TYR A 63 -5.60 -3.06 -7.40
N PHE A 64 -6.07 -1.90 -7.85
CA PHE A 64 -5.73 -0.63 -7.24
C PHE A 64 -6.80 -0.18 -6.26
N GLY A 65 -6.37 0.45 -5.15
CA GLY A 65 -7.28 1.12 -4.24
C GLY A 65 -8.04 2.27 -4.92
N PRO A 66 -9.16 2.70 -4.33
CA PRO A 66 -9.83 3.92 -4.78
C PRO A 66 -8.91 5.13 -4.54
N GLU A 67 -8.80 5.98 -5.55
CA GLU A 67 -8.03 7.24 -5.48
C GLU A 67 -8.89 8.42 -4.99
N VAL A 68 -10.21 8.21 -4.94
CA VAL A 68 -11.20 9.19 -4.48
C VAL A 68 -11.92 8.63 -3.25
N PRO A 69 -12.04 9.39 -2.16
CA PRO A 69 -12.81 8.98 -0.99
C PRO A 69 -14.25 8.60 -1.36
N GLY A 70 -14.80 7.58 -0.71
CA GLY A 70 -16.17 7.10 -0.94
C GLY A 70 -16.36 6.22 -2.18
N MET A 71 -15.34 6.06 -3.04
CA MET A 71 -15.41 5.09 -4.14
C MET A 71 -15.01 3.69 -3.69
N ALA A 72 -15.74 2.68 -4.18
CA ALA A 72 -15.33 1.29 -4.03
C ALA A 72 -14.16 0.96 -4.98
N PRO A 73 -13.18 0.13 -4.55
CA PRO A 73 -12.16 -0.38 -5.46
C PRO A 73 -12.81 -1.22 -6.56
N ARG A 74 -12.18 -1.24 -7.73
CA ARG A 74 -12.56 -2.15 -8.82
C ARG A 74 -11.67 -3.38 -8.76
N GLY A 75 -12.27 -4.56 -8.83
CA GLY A 75 -11.58 -5.84 -8.82
C GLY A 75 -10.73 -6.09 -10.08
N PRO A 76 -10.16 -7.31 -10.21
CA PRO A 76 -10.55 -8.53 -9.50
C PRO A 76 -10.10 -8.57 -8.03
N PHE A 77 -10.95 -9.10 -7.14
CA PHE A 77 -10.63 -9.28 -5.71
C PHE A 77 -10.09 -10.68 -5.38
N LYS A 78 -10.38 -11.65 -6.25
CA LYS A 78 -9.85 -13.02 -6.20
C LYS A 78 -9.41 -13.42 -7.60
N ASP A 79 -8.44 -14.34 -7.69
CA ASP A 79 -8.10 -15.00 -8.95
C ASP A 79 -9.02 -16.20 -9.23
N PRO A 80 -8.95 -16.83 -10.42
CA PRO A 80 -9.79 -17.98 -10.77
C PRO A 80 -9.62 -19.19 -9.83
N GLN A 81 -8.50 -19.27 -9.10
CA GLN A 81 -8.22 -20.31 -8.11
C GLN A 81 -8.75 -19.96 -6.71
N GLY A 82 -9.39 -18.80 -6.56
CA GLY A 82 -9.98 -18.33 -5.31
C GLY A 82 -8.99 -17.65 -4.36
N ALA A 83 -7.73 -17.44 -4.76
CA ALA A 83 -6.75 -16.72 -3.94
C ALA A 83 -7.00 -15.21 -4.00
N MET A 84 -6.80 -14.53 -2.87
CA MET A 84 -7.03 -13.09 -2.72
C MET A 84 -6.05 -12.29 -3.57
N ALA A 85 -6.60 -11.40 -4.39
CA ALA A 85 -5.83 -10.41 -5.12
C ALA A 85 -5.24 -9.37 -4.16
N LYS A 86 -4.07 -8.84 -4.52
CA LYS A 86 -3.36 -7.83 -3.73
C LYS A 86 -3.92 -6.45 -4.03
N GLN A 87 -4.15 -5.62 -3.01
CA GLN A 87 -4.42 -4.19 -3.26
C GLN A 87 -3.09 -3.47 -3.38
N ALA A 88 -2.82 -2.89 -4.54
CA ALA A 88 -1.63 -2.10 -4.79
C ALA A 88 -1.86 -0.61 -4.52
N ALA A 89 -0.85 0.05 -3.95
CA ALA A 89 -0.79 1.51 -3.91
C ALA A 89 -0.20 2.02 -5.24
N ARG A 90 -0.78 3.09 -5.78
CA ARG A 90 -0.29 3.77 -6.98
C ARG A 90 0.17 5.17 -6.61
N PHE A 91 1.41 5.49 -6.94
CA PHE A 91 1.96 6.83 -6.75
C PHE A 91 2.16 7.53 -8.08
N ARG A 92 1.93 8.83 -8.08
CA ARG A 92 2.07 9.76 -9.22
C ARG A 92 2.86 10.98 -8.80
N ILE A 93 3.47 11.65 -9.76
CA ILE A 93 4.16 12.93 -9.53
C ILE A 93 3.31 14.02 -10.16
N TYR A 94 3.09 15.11 -9.44
CA TYR A 94 2.36 16.28 -9.93
C TYR A 94 3.25 17.51 -9.91
N GLY A 95 3.20 18.30 -10.97
CA GLY A 95 3.84 19.61 -11.08
C GLY A 95 2.95 20.73 -10.55
N TYR A 96 3.56 21.71 -9.89
CA TYR A 96 2.92 22.88 -9.31
C TYR A 96 3.61 24.15 -9.79
N ASP A 97 2.84 25.21 -10.04
CA ASP A 97 3.40 26.54 -10.33
C ASP A 97 3.86 27.28 -9.06
N ASN A 98 4.39 28.49 -9.23
CA ASN A 98 4.87 29.33 -8.12
C ASN A 98 3.76 29.79 -7.15
N GLN A 99 2.48 29.65 -7.53
CA GLN A 99 1.32 29.95 -6.69
C GLN A 99 0.75 28.69 -6.02
N GLY A 100 1.37 27.53 -6.25
CA GLY A 100 0.91 26.24 -5.71
C GLY A 100 -0.28 25.64 -6.45
N ARG A 101 -0.61 26.10 -7.67
CA ARG A 101 -1.66 25.49 -8.49
C ARG A 101 -1.12 24.26 -9.22
N VAL A 102 -1.94 23.21 -9.30
CA VAL A 102 -1.58 21.97 -10.00
C VAL A 102 -1.54 22.22 -11.50
N LEU A 103 -0.39 21.97 -12.13
CA LEU A 103 -0.22 22.03 -13.58
C LEU A 103 -0.59 20.71 -14.28
N GLY A 104 -0.41 19.58 -13.59
CA GLY A 104 -0.77 18.26 -14.11
C GLY A 104 0.12 17.14 -13.58
N GLU A 105 -0.10 15.91 -14.07
CA GLU A 105 0.74 14.74 -13.77
C GLU A 105 2.02 14.80 -14.62
N ILE A 106 3.19 14.65 -13.98
CA ILE A 106 4.48 14.47 -14.64
C ILE A 106 4.70 12.97 -14.83
N THR A 107 4.92 12.56 -16.08
CA THR A 107 5.08 11.17 -16.49
C THR A 107 6.48 10.92 -17.07
N ALA A 108 6.77 9.66 -17.39
CA ALA A 108 8.03 9.31 -18.06
C ALA A 108 8.17 9.90 -19.48
N ALA A 109 7.10 10.45 -20.06
CA ALA A 109 7.18 11.20 -21.31
C ALA A 109 7.74 12.62 -21.10
N ASP A 110 7.65 13.14 -19.87
CA ASP A 110 7.98 14.52 -19.52
C ASP A 110 9.38 14.62 -18.87
N ALA A 111 9.80 13.59 -18.14
CA ALA A 111 11.07 13.56 -17.42
C ALA A 111 11.59 12.13 -17.16
N GLU A 112 12.89 11.98 -16.88
CA GLU A 112 13.43 10.73 -16.30
C GLU A 112 12.94 10.59 -14.85
N ILE A 113 12.12 9.57 -14.60
CA ILE A 113 11.61 9.28 -13.26
C ILE A 113 12.32 8.04 -12.70
N THR A 114 12.98 8.22 -11.56
CA THR A 114 13.57 7.15 -10.75
C THR A 114 12.83 7.06 -9.42
N TRP A 115 12.20 5.92 -9.16
CA TRP A 115 11.53 5.65 -7.89
C TRP A 115 12.43 4.82 -6.97
N ASN A 116 12.51 5.18 -5.70
CA ASN A 116 13.16 4.39 -4.65
C ASN A 116 12.15 4.01 -3.56
N VAL A 117 12.16 2.75 -3.14
CA VAL A 117 11.29 2.24 -2.07
C VAL A 117 12.12 1.48 -1.05
N ASN A 118 11.93 1.83 0.22
CA ASN A 118 12.54 1.18 1.37
C ASN A 118 11.44 0.88 2.39
N VAL A 119 11.19 -0.40 2.67
CA VAL A 119 10.16 -0.85 3.59
C VAL A 119 10.76 -1.76 4.66
N ALA A 120 10.20 -1.68 5.86
CA ALA A 120 10.60 -2.52 6.98
C ALA A 120 9.39 -2.87 7.86
N ASN A 121 9.45 -4.02 8.51
CA ASN A 121 8.55 -4.40 9.58
C ASN A 121 9.32 -4.39 10.91
N ALA A 122 9.01 -3.40 11.74
CA ALA A 122 9.58 -3.22 13.08
C ALA A 122 8.62 -3.68 14.20
N LYS A 123 7.55 -4.41 13.88
CA LYS A 123 6.62 -4.93 14.89
C LYS A 123 7.30 -5.85 15.93
N PRO A 124 8.26 -6.74 15.58
CA PRO A 124 8.86 -7.66 16.54
C PRO A 124 9.84 -6.99 17.52
N ILE A 125 10.45 -5.86 17.14
CA ILE A 125 11.33 -5.09 18.02
C ILE A 125 10.53 -4.19 19.00
N TRP A 126 9.22 -4.04 18.80
CA TRP A 126 8.40 -3.14 19.60
C TRP A 126 7.85 -3.78 20.88
N TYR A 127 7.08 -3.00 21.64
CA TYR A 127 6.36 -3.43 22.83
C TYR A 127 5.10 -4.23 22.49
N ASP A 128 4.61 -4.98 23.47
CA ASP A 128 3.28 -5.59 23.43
C ASP A 128 2.20 -4.49 23.42
N PRO A 129 1.20 -4.54 22.54
CA PRO A 129 0.19 -3.49 22.39
C PRO A 129 -0.98 -3.63 23.39
N ALA A 130 -0.80 -4.36 24.50
CA ALA A 130 -1.87 -4.65 25.46
C ALA A 130 -2.62 -3.41 25.95
N GLU A 131 -1.93 -2.30 26.21
CA GLU A 131 -2.55 -1.03 26.62
C GLU A 131 -1.79 0.18 26.06
N ALA A 132 -2.50 1.31 25.98
CA ALA A 132 -1.91 2.57 25.54
C ALA A 132 -0.99 3.16 26.63
N PHE A 133 0.09 3.82 26.22
CA PHE A 133 1.11 4.34 27.16
C PHE A 133 0.72 5.65 27.84
N ASP A 134 -0.34 6.30 27.36
CA ASP A 134 -0.82 7.60 27.81
C ASP A 134 -1.97 7.51 28.84
N VAL A 135 -2.30 6.31 29.31
CA VAL A 135 -3.29 6.13 30.38
C VAL A 135 -2.66 6.38 31.76
N PRO A 136 -3.41 6.93 32.74
CA PRO A 136 -2.94 7.05 34.11
C PRO A 136 -2.57 5.67 34.70
N ASN A 137 -1.39 5.56 35.30
CA ASN A 137 -0.84 4.31 35.85
C ASN A 137 -0.80 3.16 34.81
N PRO A 138 -0.03 3.32 33.72
CA PRO A 138 0.00 2.33 32.65
C PRO A 138 0.58 1.00 33.17
N PRO A 139 0.07 -0.16 32.71
CA PRO A 139 0.62 -1.45 33.09
C PRO A 139 2.07 -1.59 32.61
N ASP A 140 2.80 -2.56 33.16
CA ASP A 140 4.17 -2.88 32.73
C ASP A 140 4.19 -3.24 31.23
N CYS A 141 4.76 -2.33 30.43
CA CYS A 141 4.79 -2.43 28.99
C CYS A 141 5.94 -3.35 28.57
N ARG A 142 5.66 -4.65 28.47
CA ARG A 142 6.65 -5.64 28.10
C ARG A 142 7.09 -5.50 26.65
N ARG A 143 8.38 -5.68 26.41
CA ARG A 143 8.91 -5.80 25.04
C ARG A 143 8.48 -7.13 24.44
N ARG A 144 8.20 -7.15 23.14
CA ARG A 144 8.13 -8.41 22.40
C ARG A 144 9.54 -9.02 22.26
N ASN A 145 9.64 -10.34 22.32
CA ASN A 145 10.91 -11.09 22.23
C ASN A 145 11.98 -10.57 23.23
N PRO A 146 11.65 -10.41 24.53
CA PRO A 146 12.55 -9.77 25.51
C PRO A 146 13.89 -10.49 25.66
N GLU A 147 13.95 -11.78 25.36
CA GLU A 147 15.14 -12.63 25.41
C GLU A 147 16.18 -12.31 24.32
N VAL A 148 15.79 -11.61 23.24
CA VAL A 148 16.69 -11.30 22.14
C VAL A 148 17.56 -10.08 22.49
N ILE A 149 18.86 -10.33 22.69
CA ILE A 149 19.85 -9.32 23.06
C ILE A 149 20.14 -8.33 21.91
N ASP A 150 20.53 -8.83 20.73
CA ASP A 150 20.68 -7.98 19.55
C ASP A 150 19.31 -7.69 18.91
N ARG A 151 18.67 -6.65 19.42
CA ARG A 151 17.34 -6.19 19.01
C ARG A 151 17.25 -5.83 17.53
N ARG A 152 18.35 -5.42 16.88
CA ARG A 152 18.31 -4.98 15.46
C ARG A 152 17.94 -6.11 14.52
N THR A 153 18.23 -7.36 14.91
CA THR A 153 17.87 -8.58 14.17
C THR A 153 16.35 -8.79 14.03
N LEU A 154 15.55 -8.17 14.90
CA LEU A 154 14.10 -8.28 14.92
C LEU A 154 13.40 -7.39 13.88
N VAL A 155 14.14 -6.46 13.25
CA VAL A 155 13.60 -5.60 12.20
C VAL A 155 13.74 -6.31 10.86
N ALA A 156 12.61 -6.70 10.28
CA ALA A 156 12.59 -7.31 8.96
C ALA A 156 12.60 -6.20 7.89
N ARG A 157 13.79 -5.86 7.38
CA ARG A 157 13.98 -4.80 6.37
C ARG A 157 14.16 -5.42 4.98
N ALA A 158 13.42 -4.91 4.00
CA ALA A 158 13.63 -5.25 2.59
C ALA A 158 14.91 -4.58 2.06
N THR A 159 15.62 -5.22 1.13
CA THR A 159 16.64 -4.53 0.34
C THR A 159 15.97 -3.35 -0.38
N PRO A 160 16.47 -2.10 -0.25
CA PRO A 160 15.93 -0.97 -1.00
C PRO A 160 15.89 -1.27 -2.49
N ARG A 161 14.78 -0.94 -3.15
CA ARG A 161 14.61 -1.14 -4.58
C ARG A 161 14.50 0.18 -5.28
N THR A 162 15.19 0.27 -6.42
CA THR A 162 15.11 1.39 -7.34
C THR A 162 14.55 0.89 -8.65
N VAL A 163 13.57 1.60 -9.20
CA VAL A 163 13.05 1.32 -10.53
C VAL A 163 12.98 2.60 -11.34
N LYS A 164 13.40 2.51 -12.61
CA LYS A 164 13.52 3.63 -13.53
C LYS A 164 12.62 3.46 -14.74
N GLY A 165 12.10 4.56 -15.25
CA GLY A 165 11.42 4.61 -16.55
C GLY A 165 10.03 3.96 -16.57
N ALA A 166 9.37 4.06 -17.72
CA ALA A 166 8.06 3.46 -17.95
C ALA A 166 8.16 1.94 -18.16
N GLY A 167 7.17 1.20 -17.63
CA GLY A 167 7.01 -0.22 -17.94
C GLY A 167 8.10 -1.15 -17.44
N ALA A 168 8.95 -0.73 -16.51
CA ALA A 168 10.01 -1.59 -15.99
C ALA A 168 9.45 -2.82 -15.24
N GLU A 169 10.23 -3.90 -15.26
CA GLU A 169 9.86 -5.17 -14.66
C GLU A 169 9.64 -5.07 -13.13
N PRO A 170 8.64 -5.76 -12.58
CA PRO A 170 8.36 -5.74 -11.14
C PRO A 170 9.55 -6.26 -10.31
N GLN A 171 10.07 -5.43 -9.43
CA GLN A 171 11.18 -5.78 -8.53
C GLN A 171 10.66 -6.28 -7.17
N PRO A 172 10.98 -7.51 -6.73
CA PRO A 172 10.59 -8.00 -5.42
C PRO A 172 11.40 -7.33 -4.29
N LEU A 173 10.74 -6.89 -3.23
CA LEU A 173 11.33 -6.27 -2.04
C LEU A 173 11.93 -7.30 -1.06
N SER A 174 12.68 -8.28 -1.57
CA SER A 174 13.24 -9.38 -0.76
C SER A 174 14.12 -8.89 0.40
N CYS A 175 14.06 -9.58 1.54
CA CYS A 175 15.03 -9.42 2.61
C CYS A 175 16.24 -10.34 2.35
N PRO A 176 17.48 -9.83 2.45
CA PRO A 176 18.68 -10.59 2.07
C PRO A 176 18.92 -11.84 2.94
N CYS A 177 18.37 -11.90 4.16
CA CYS A 177 18.56 -13.06 5.05
C CYS A 177 17.62 -14.25 4.78
N ARG A 178 16.73 -14.18 3.77
CA ARG A 178 15.79 -15.26 3.41
C ARG A 178 15.64 -15.47 1.90
N SER A 179 16.74 -15.46 1.15
CA SER A 179 16.72 -16.03 -0.21
C SER A 179 16.59 -17.55 -0.13
N ARG A 180 15.64 -18.11 -0.90
CA ARG A 180 15.43 -19.57 -1.04
C ARG A 180 16.76 -20.23 -1.45
N PRO A 181 17.31 -21.20 -0.70
CA PRO A 181 18.48 -21.94 -1.16
C PRO A 181 18.13 -22.66 -2.48
N PRO A 182 19.06 -22.80 -3.43
CA PRO A 182 18.86 -23.66 -4.59
C PRO A 182 18.55 -25.07 -4.12
N ALA A 183 17.65 -25.77 -4.83
CA ALA A 183 17.16 -27.08 -4.44
C ALA A 183 18.31 -28.10 -4.39
N ALA A 184 18.89 -28.31 -3.21
CA ALA A 184 19.79 -29.42 -2.95
C ALA A 184 18.98 -30.72 -2.84
N ARG A 185 19.31 -31.68 -3.70
CA ARG A 185 18.86 -33.07 -3.61
C ARG A 185 19.48 -33.73 -2.37
N GLY A 186 18.66 -34.46 -1.62
CA GLY A 186 19.13 -35.54 -0.73
C GLY A 186 19.09 -35.29 0.78
N SER A 187 18.02 -35.80 1.41
CA SER A 187 18.03 -36.54 2.71
C SER A 187 18.26 -35.81 4.04
N PRO A 188 17.75 -36.38 5.17
CA PRO A 188 16.87 -35.64 6.07
C PRO A 188 17.41 -35.41 7.50
N THR A 189 16.59 -34.78 8.34
CA THR A 189 16.72 -34.59 9.81
C THR A 189 17.32 -33.25 10.27
N ALA A 190 16.62 -32.18 9.93
CA ALA A 190 16.49 -31.01 10.79
C ALA A 190 15.06 -30.49 10.61
N SER A 191 14.35 -30.19 11.70
CA SER A 191 13.00 -29.62 11.66
C SER A 191 12.98 -28.41 10.73
N ARG A 192 12.43 -28.59 9.53
CA ARG A 192 12.36 -27.55 8.49
C ARG A 192 11.50 -26.41 9.01
N VAL A 193 12.14 -25.34 9.47
CA VAL A 193 11.52 -24.02 9.45
C VAL A 193 11.32 -23.67 7.98
N SER A 194 10.06 -23.62 7.54
CA SER A 194 9.69 -23.21 6.19
C SER A 194 10.37 -21.89 5.82
N PRO A 195 10.87 -21.73 4.58
CA PRO A 195 11.50 -20.48 4.14
C PRO A 195 10.54 -19.31 4.35
N GLY A 196 11.03 -18.27 5.03
CA GLY A 196 10.18 -17.16 5.46
C GLY A 196 9.62 -16.30 4.32
N PRO A 197 8.77 -15.31 4.66
CA PRO A 197 7.89 -14.64 3.70
C PRO A 197 8.63 -13.88 2.61
N SER A 198 8.02 -13.81 1.44
CA SER A 198 8.45 -12.98 0.32
C SER A 198 7.66 -11.68 0.30
N TYR A 199 8.38 -10.59 0.05
CA TYR A 199 7.94 -9.22 0.25
C TYR A 199 7.22 -8.62 -0.97
N PRO A 200 6.62 -7.42 -0.84
CA PRO A 200 5.95 -6.72 -1.94
C PRO A 200 6.79 -6.55 -3.21
N ARG A 201 6.14 -6.44 -4.36
CA ARG A 201 6.79 -6.05 -5.63
C ARG A 201 6.57 -4.58 -5.90
N MET A 202 7.57 -3.91 -6.47
CA MET A 202 7.51 -2.54 -6.97
C MET A 202 7.52 -2.55 -8.50
N ARG A 203 6.61 -1.83 -9.16
CA ARG A 203 6.49 -1.83 -10.64
C ARG A 203 6.14 -0.43 -11.18
N PRO A 204 6.84 0.07 -12.22
CA PRO A 204 6.37 1.21 -12.99
C PRO A 204 5.28 0.82 -14.00
N SER A 205 4.17 1.57 -14.04
CA SER A 205 3.17 1.44 -15.09
C SER A 205 3.76 1.90 -16.44
N SER A 206 3.05 1.64 -17.55
CA SER A 206 3.41 2.11 -18.90
C SER A 206 3.55 3.64 -19.05
N ARG A 207 3.18 4.42 -18.03
CA ARG A 207 3.36 5.89 -17.96
C ARG A 207 4.43 6.31 -16.94
N GLY A 208 5.16 5.37 -16.34
CA GLY A 208 6.20 5.64 -15.33
C GLY A 208 5.70 5.77 -13.88
N ARG A 209 4.47 5.33 -13.56
CA ARG A 209 3.90 5.38 -12.20
C ARG A 209 4.36 4.23 -11.31
N SER A 210 4.75 4.44 -10.07
CA SER A 210 5.11 3.30 -9.19
C SER A 210 3.89 2.61 -8.57
N GLU A 211 3.90 1.28 -8.58
CA GLU A 211 2.88 0.36 -8.08
C GLU A 211 3.52 -0.59 -7.06
N SER A 212 2.91 -0.81 -5.89
CA SER A 212 3.44 -1.76 -4.89
C SER A 212 2.42 -2.81 -4.43
N ALA A 213 2.72 -4.12 -4.51
CA ALA A 213 1.78 -5.22 -4.19
C ALA A 213 2.39 -6.32 -3.30
N ASN A 214 1.74 -6.68 -2.18
CA ASN A 214 2.23 -7.56 -1.07
C ASN A 214 1.98 -9.07 -1.26
N ARG A 215 2.89 -9.97 -0.84
CA ARG A 215 2.71 -11.44 -0.83
C ARG A 215 2.70 -12.00 0.61
N PHE A 216 1.68 -12.76 1.01
CA PHE A 216 1.70 -13.58 2.24
C PHE A 216 0.84 -14.85 2.06
N PRO A 217 1.29 -16.05 2.49
CA PRO A 217 0.44 -17.24 2.57
C PRO A 217 -0.40 -17.27 3.85
N VAL A 218 -1.55 -17.93 3.77
CA VAL A 218 -2.51 -18.21 4.85
C VAL A 218 -1.98 -19.37 5.70
N GLY A 219 -2.04 -19.24 7.02
CA GLY A 219 -1.59 -20.23 7.99
C GLY A 219 -0.62 -19.64 9.01
N TRP A 220 -1.14 -19.27 10.18
CA TRP A 220 -0.33 -19.16 11.41
C TRP A 220 -0.65 -20.39 12.27
N PRO A 221 0.31 -20.92 13.04
CA PRO A 221 0.04 -21.92 14.07
C PRO A 221 -0.94 -21.37 15.13
#